data_AF-A0A1V4XQW5-F1
#
_entry.id   AF-A0A1V4XQW5-F1
#
_cell.length_a   1.000
_cell.length_b   1.000
_cell.length_c   1.000
_cell.angle_alpha   90.00
_cell.angle_beta   90.00
_cell.angle_gamma   90.00
#
_symmetry.space_group_name_H-M   'P 1'
#
loop_
_entity.id
_entity.type
_entity.pdbx_description
1 polymer ?
#
loop_
_entity_poly.entity_id
_entity_poly.type
_entity_poly.pdbx_seq_one_letter_code
_entity_poly.pdbx_strand_id
1 'polypeptide(L)'
;MSRTENNQNYDKKRDSKASRQRAFITAYFKNAFNASAACRDCGINRSTFKKWMAEDSKFVEELHAATDARLDEAEAALMDLVRQGNVTAIIFILKTQGKNRGYLEGSPVKIKDAVSSKAAEILSGVLAGSIKPEDAGIMFDQIGLPLPEGLKLLIQKSEVAETPSDDGWNQSAIEEDLDRLYADRMAAIAEQESEFVPQRQEEVKKIKDELKDYDSFSPEATGNDGKKQP
;
A
#
# COMPACT_ATOMS: atom_id res chain seq x y z
N MET A 1 -74.21 30.82 -13.20
CA MET A 1 -73.70 30.76 -11.81
C MET A 1 -72.49 29.83 -11.83
N SER A 2 -71.24 30.18 -11.58
CA SER A 2 -70.48 31.42 -11.36
C SER A 2 -69.01 31.00 -11.59
N ARG A 3 -68.30 31.64 -12.53
CA ARG A 3 -66.91 31.31 -12.94
C ARG A 3 -65.91 32.21 -12.20
N THR A 4 -66.13 32.42 -10.91
CA THR A 4 -65.41 33.42 -10.14
C THR A 4 -65.42 32.99 -8.70
N GLU A 5 -64.40 32.24 -8.29
CA GLU A 5 -63.92 32.21 -6.91
C GLU A 5 -62.60 31.43 -6.92
N ASN A 6 -61.59 31.96 -6.23
CA ASN A 6 -60.25 31.40 -6.00
C ASN A 6 -59.14 31.79 -6.99
N ASN A 7 -59.07 33.07 -7.37
CA ASN A 7 -57.78 33.70 -7.65
C ASN A 7 -57.50 34.80 -6.61
N GLN A 8 -57.43 34.38 -5.34
CA GLN A 8 -56.95 35.22 -4.26
C GLN A 8 -55.42 35.28 -4.37
N ASN A 9 -54.98 36.33 -5.05
CA ASN A 9 -53.72 37.04 -4.89
C ASN A 9 -52.98 36.76 -3.56
N TYR A 10 -51.77 36.21 -3.65
CA TYR A 10 -50.73 36.41 -2.64
C TYR A 10 -49.42 36.75 -3.34
N ASP A 11 -49.31 37.96 -3.85
CA ASP A 11 -48.03 38.62 -4.05
C ASP A 11 -47.34 38.79 -2.69
N LYS A 12 -46.73 37.71 -2.17
CA LYS A 12 -45.76 37.79 -1.08
C LYS A 12 -44.62 38.67 -1.59
N LYS A 13 -44.60 39.92 -1.14
CA LYS A 13 -43.52 40.88 -1.35
C LYS A 13 -42.20 40.13 -1.08
N ARG A 14 -41.35 39.95 -2.09
CA ARG A 14 -40.09 39.21 -1.92
C ARG A 14 -39.29 39.87 -0.80
N ASP A 15 -38.99 39.11 0.24
CA ASP A 15 -38.15 39.60 1.34
C ASP A 15 -36.85 40.17 0.77
N SER A 16 -36.48 41.34 1.29
CA SER A 16 -35.23 42.01 0.90
C SER A 16 -34.04 41.07 1.14
N LYS A 17 -33.01 41.17 0.30
CA LYS A 17 -31.77 40.38 0.41
C LYS A 17 -31.23 40.39 1.84
N ALA A 18 -31.17 41.57 2.45
CA ALA A 18 -30.70 41.76 3.83
C ALA A 18 -31.57 41.06 4.88
N SER A 19 -32.90 41.05 4.69
CA SER A 19 -33.82 40.36 5.60
C SER A 19 -33.59 38.85 5.57
N ARG A 20 -33.42 38.28 4.37
CA ARG A 20 -33.11 36.86 4.20
C ARG A 20 -31.75 36.47 4.74
N GLN A 21 -30.74 37.33 4.61
CA GLN A 21 -29.41 37.13 5.19
C GLN A 21 -29.46 37.10 6.72
N ARG A 22 -30.20 38.02 7.36
CA ARG A 22 -30.39 38.02 8.82
C ARG A 22 -31.17 36.79 9.31
N ALA A 23 -32.22 36.42 8.59
CA ALA A 23 -32.98 35.19 8.86
C ALA A 23 -32.07 33.96 8.79
N PHE A 24 -31.19 33.91 7.79
CA PHE A 24 -30.17 32.86 7.67
C PHE A 24 -29.23 32.83 8.86
N ILE A 25 -28.68 33.96 9.30
CA ILE A 25 -27.76 33.99 10.47
C ILE A 25 -28.48 33.51 11.73
N THR A 26 -29.74 33.90 11.93
CA THR A 26 -30.54 33.44 13.08
C THR A 26 -30.78 31.93 13.01
N ALA A 27 -31.14 31.40 11.84
CA ALA A 27 -31.28 29.96 11.64
C ALA A 27 -29.95 29.22 11.77
N TYR A 28 -28.84 29.85 11.37
CA TYR A 28 -27.50 29.29 11.49
C TYR A 28 -27.11 29.08 12.95
N PHE A 29 -27.39 30.06 13.82
CA PHE A 29 -27.21 29.93 15.27
C PHE A 29 -28.06 28.80 15.85
N LYS A 30 -29.36 28.76 15.53
CA LYS A 30 -30.29 27.71 16.01
C LYS A 30 -29.89 26.30 15.59
N ASN A 31 -29.32 26.15 14.40
CA ASN A 31 -28.93 24.87 13.83
C ASN A 31 -27.47 24.49 14.15
N ALA A 32 -26.91 25.01 15.24
CA ALA A 32 -25.53 24.74 15.67
C ALA A 32 -24.51 24.93 14.51
N PHE A 33 -24.68 26.03 13.76
CA PHE A 33 -23.82 26.46 12.65
C PHE A 33 -23.70 25.43 11.53
N ASN A 34 -24.73 24.63 11.31
CA ASN A 34 -24.82 23.76 10.14
C ASN A 34 -25.45 24.52 8.96
N ALA A 35 -24.63 24.87 7.97
CA ALA A 35 -25.06 25.66 6.82
C ALA A 35 -26.16 24.95 6.00
N SER A 36 -26.11 23.62 5.87
CA SER A 36 -27.12 22.85 5.12
C SER A 36 -28.45 22.76 5.87
N ALA A 37 -28.43 22.70 7.21
CA ALA A 37 -29.65 22.76 8.02
C ALA A 37 -30.26 24.16 7.98
N ALA A 38 -29.45 25.20 8.16
CA ALA A 38 -29.89 26.60 8.08
C ALA A 38 -30.46 26.97 6.70
N CYS A 39 -29.87 26.45 5.61
CA CYS A 39 -30.41 26.64 4.26
C CYS A 39 -31.81 26.03 4.11
N ARG A 40 -32.04 24.83 4.68
CA ARG A 40 -33.34 24.16 4.66
C ARG A 40 -34.38 24.93 5.47
N ASP A 41 -34.00 25.39 6.65
CA ASP A 41 -34.88 26.13 7.57
C ASP A 41 -35.30 27.49 6.98
N CYS A 42 -34.38 28.19 6.31
CA CYS A 42 -34.68 29.45 5.63
C CYS A 42 -35.30 29.28 4.23
N GLY A 43 -35.47 28.05 3.74
CA GLY A 43 -35.97 27.78 2.38
C GLY A 43 -35.08 28.34 1.27
N ILE A 44 -33.76 28.45 1.50
CA ILE A 44 -32.79 28.92 0.51
C ILE A 44 -31.98 27.77 -0.06
N ASN A 45 -31.66 27.85 -1.35
CA ASN A 45 -30.71 26.90 -1.94
C ASN A 45 -29.28 27.24 -1.47
N ARG A 46 -28.46 26.21 -1.23
CA ARG A 46 -27.04 26.37 -0.83
C ARG A 46 -26.23 27.19 -1.85
N SER A 47 -26.61 27.17 -3.12
CA SER A 47 -26.02 28.04 -4.15
C SER A 47 -26.20 29.53 -3.86
N THR A 48 -27.33 29.90 -3.25
CA THR A 48 -27.63 31.30 -2.87
C THR A 48 -26.77 31.73 -1.70
N PHE A 49 -26.58 30.86 -0.71
CA PHE A 49 -25.65 31.09 0.39
C PHE A 49 -24.21 31.29 -0.12
N LYS A 50 -23.75 30.44 -1.04
CA LYS A 50 -22.42 30.59 -1.67
C LYS A 50 -22.26 31.92 -2.41
N LYS A 51 -23.30 32.37 -3.13
CA LYS A 51 -23.30 33.68 -3.78
C LYS A 51 -23.17 34.81 -2.77
N TRP A 52 -23.92 34.77 -1.67
CA TRP A 52 -23.80 35.79 -0.62
C TRP A 52 -22.41 35.83 0.00
N MET A 53 -21.78 34.68 0.19
CA MET A 53 -20.40 34.62 0.70
C MET A 53 -19.37 35.22 -0.26
N ALA A 54 -19.60 35.14 -1.58
CA ALA A 54 -18.69 35.70 -2.59
C ALA A 54 -18.94 37.19 -2.86
N GLU A 55 -20.20 37.63 -2.84
CA GLU A 55 -20.61 38.96 -3.29
C GLU A 55 -20.73 39.99 -2.16
N ASP A 56 -20.89 39.55 -0.90
CA ASP A 56 -21.32 40.42 0.20
C ASP A 56 -20.40 40.29 1.42
N SER A 57 -19.43 41.21 1.53
CA SER A 57 -18.44 41.18 2.63
C SER A 57 -19.10 41.38 3.99
N LYS A 58 -20.14 42.23 4.09
CA LYS A 58 -20.84 42.50 5.35
C LYS A 58 -21.51 41.25 5.90
N PHE A 59 -22.13 40.46 5.02
CA PHE A 59 -22.72 39.19 5.41
C PHE A 59 -21.66 38.20 5.91
N VAL A 60 -20.48 38.17 5.30
CA VAL A 60 -19.37 37.31 5.74
C VAL A 60 -18.85 37.74 7.11
N GLU A 61 -18.69 39.05 7.34
CA GLU A 61 -18.31 39.60 8.64
C GLU A 61 -19.32 39.23 9.74
N GLU A 62 -20.63 39.40 9.48
CA GLU A 62 -21.67 39.01 10.45
C GLU A 62 -21.68 37.49 10.72
N LEU A 63 -21.42 36.66 9.69
CA LEU A 63 -21.31 35.22 9.83
C LEU A 63 -20.06 34.80 10.63
N HIS A 64 -18.95 35.49 10.43
CA HIS A 64 -17.72 35.28 11.19
C HIS A 64 -17.91 35.65 12.65
N ALA A 65 -18.49 36.83 12.93
CA ALA A 65 -18.81 37.27 14.29
C ALA A 65 -19.74 36.27 15.01
N ALA A 66 -20.73 35.71 14.30
CA ALA A 66 -21.56 34.65 14.87
C ALA A 66 -20.76 33.38 15.19
N THR A 67 -19.80 33.01 14.33
CA THR A 67 -18.95 31.83 14.52
C THR A 67 -17.99 32.02 15.69
N ASP A 68 -17.41 33.20 15.85
CA ASP A 68 -16.57 33.56 17.00
C ASP A 68 -17.39 33.50 18.30
N ALA A 69 -18.61 34.03 18.30
CA ALA A 69 -19.49 33.94 19.47
C ALA A 69 -19.79 32.49 19.90
N ARG A 70 -19.80 31.54 18.94
CA ARG A 70 -19.91 30.10 19.27
C ARG A 70 -18.65 29.57 19.94
N LEU A 71 -17.49 30.01 19.45
CA LEU A 71 -16.21 29.62 20.05
C LEU A 71 -16.15 30.14 21.48
N ASP A 72 -16.58 31.39 21.73
CA ASP A 72 -16.69 31.95 23.08
C ASP A 72 -17.60 31.10 23.98
N GLU A 73 -18.75 30.63 23.48
CA GLU A 73 -19.65 29.74 24.23
C GLU A 73 -18.99 28.38 24.55
N ALA A 74 -18.26 27.82 23.59
CA ALA A 74 -17.51 26.57 23.80
C ALA A 74 -16.37 26.75 24.81
N GLU A 75 -15.68 27.89 24.79
CA GLU A 75 -14.65 28.25 25.76
C GLU A 75 -15.24 28.43 27.16
N ALA A 76 -16.40 29.08 27.28
CA ALA A 76 -17.12 29.19 28.55
C ALA A 76 -17.50 27.82 29.11
N ALA A 77 -18.05 26.94 28.27
CA ALA A 77 -18.39 25.56 28.66
C ALA A 77 -17.16 24.74 29.06
N LEU A 78 -16.03 24.91 28.35
CA LEU A 78 -14.76 24.29 28.70
C LEU A 78 -14.27 24.77 30.08
N MET A 79 -14.37 26.07 30.36
CA MET A 79 -13.99 26.64 31.65
C MET A 79 -14.91 26.17 32.78
N ASP A 80 -16.20 25.95 32.52
CA ASP A 80 -17.10 25.34 33.50
C ASP A 80 -16.72 23.90 33.84
N LEU A 81 -16.33 23.09 32.85
CA LEU A 81 -15.82 21.74 33.07
C LEU A 81 -14.52 21.74 33.88
N VAL A 82 -13.64 22.71 33.64
CA VAL A 82 -12.42 22.92 34.43
C VAL A 82 -12.77 23.24 35.89
N ARG A 83 -13.73 24.13 36.14
CA ARG A 83 -14.20 24.46 37.50
C ARG A 83 -14.81 23.27 38.22
N GLN A 84 -15.49 22.38 37.49
CA GLN A 84 -16.05 21.14 38.03
C GLN A 84 -14.99 20.06 38.32
N GLY A 85 -13.72 20.29 37.95
CA GLY A 85 -12.64 19.34 38.21
C GLY A 85 -12.49 18.26 37.15
N ASN A 86 -13.00 18.46 35.93
CA ASN A 86 -12.78 17.50 34.84
C ASN A 86 -11.29 17.46 34.46
N VAL A 87 -10.64 16.33 34.76
CA VAL A 87 -9.18 16.14 34.57
C VAL A 87 -8.76 16.35 33.11
N THR A 88 -9.56 15.87 32.15
CA THR A 88 -9.27 16.01 30.72
C THR A 88 -9.29 17.48 30.29
N ALA A 89 -10.30 18.25 30.72
CA ALA A 89 -10.41 19.67 30.42
C ALA A 89 -9.25 20.48 31.04
N ILE A 90 -8.87 20.17 32.28
CA ILE A 90 -7.73 20.79 32.97
C ILE A 90 -6.43 20.52 32.20
N ILE A 91 -6.16 19.26 31.86
CA ILE A 91 -4.97 18.86 31.10
C ILE A 91 -4.94 19.56 29.73
N PHE A 92 -6.07 19.66 29.05
CA PHE A 92 -6.18 20.33 27.75
C PHE A 92 -5.81 21.82 27.84
N ILE A 93 -6.34 22.56 28.81
CA ILE A 93 -5.98 23.97 29.04
C ILE A 93 -4.50 24.13 29.38
N LEU A 94 -3.96 23.27 30.26
CA LEU A 94 -2.55 23.33 30.64
C LEU A 94 -1.61 23.07 29.45
N LYS A 95 -1.95 22.11 28.59
CA LYS A 95 -1.16 21.82 27.38
C LYS A 95 -1.21 22.93 26.33
N THR A 96 -2.31 23.68 26.26
CA THR A 96 -2.49 24.73 25.25
C THR A 96 -1.95 26.07 25.73
N GLN A 97 -2.37 26.54 26.91
CA GLN A 97 -2.00 27.85 27.47
C GLN A 97 -0.85 27.78 28.47
N GLY A 98 -0.63 26.64 29.13
CA GLY A 98 0.43 26.41 30.10
C GLY A 98 1.79 26.06 29.51
N LYS A 99 1.98 26.15 28.19
CA LYS A 99 3.26 25.81 27.52
C LYS A 99 4.46 26.54 28.12
N ASN A 100 4.29 27.83 28.46
CA ASN A 100 5.33 28.65 29.10
C ASN A 100 5.72 28.16 30.50
N ARG A 101 4.88 27.35 31.14
CA ARG A 101 5.10 26.76 32.47
C ARG A 101 5.64 25.33 32.40
N GLY A 102 5.95 24.82 31.20
CA GLY A 102 6.54 23.49 31.00
C GLY A 102 5.53 22.38 30.68
N TYR A 103 4.26 22.69 30.44
CA TYR A 103 3.25 21.71 30.00
C TYR A 103 3.37 21.42 28.49
N LEU A 104 4.54 20.90 28.07
CA LEU A 104 4.85 20.55 26.68
C LEU A 104 4.77 19.04 26.50
N GLU A 105 4.01 18.58 25.51
CA GLU A 105 4.01 17.19 25.08
C GLU A 105 5.15 16.96 24.10
N GLY A 106 6.34 16.64 24.61
CA GLY A 106 7.51 16.30 23.80
C GLY A 106 8.00 17.46 22.93
N SER A 107 9.22 17.94 23.18
CA SER A 107 9.83 18.86 22.23
C SER A 107 10.05 18.11 20.90
N PRO A 108 9.49 18.56 19.76
CA PRO A 108 9.98 18.06 18.49
C PRO A 108 11.45 18.48 18.42
N VAL A 109 12.36 17.51 18.45
CA VAL A 109 13.79 17.76 18.23
C VAL A 109 13.87 18.52 16.89
N LYS A 110 14.19 19.82 16.95
CA LYS A 110 14.35 20.65 15.77
C LYS A 110 15.67 20.30 15.09
N ILE A 111 15.70 19.16 14.41
CA ILE A 111 16.77 18.77 13.49
C ILE A 111 16.44 19.37 12.13
N LYS A 112 16.55 20.70 11.92
CA LYS A 112 16.22 21.26 10.59
C LYS A 112 17.22 22.21 9.94
N ASP A 113 18.14 22.83 10.66
CA ASP A 113 18.96 23.87 10.00
C ASP A 113 20.44 23.47 9.78
N ALA A 114 21.07 22.73 10.70
CA ALA A 114 22.48 22.31 10.53
C ALA A 114 22.66 20.94 9.85
N VAL A 115 21.63 20.10 9.91
CA VAL A 115 21.70 18.69 9.47
C VAL A 115 21.37 18.54 7.98
N SER A 116 20.63 19.50 7.39
CA SER A 116 20.31 19.50 5.96
C SER A 116 21.51 19.78 5.05
N SER A 117 22.50 20.56 5.51
CA SER A 117 23.71 20.85 4.71
C SER A 117 24.61 19.63 4.60
N LYS A 118 24.86 18.94 5.72
CA LYS A 118 25.73 17.75 5.75
C LYS A 118 25.13 16.58 4.98
N ALA A 119 23.81 16.40 5.05
CA ALA A 119 23.11 15.41 4.24
C ALA A 119 23.24 15.68 2.73
N ALA A 120 23.17 16.95 2.32
CA ALA A 120 23.33 17.35 0.93
C ALA A 120 24.78 17.13 0.43
N GLU A 121 25.78 17.41 1.25
CA GLU A 121 27.19 17.11 0.96
C GLU A 121 27.40 15.61 0.71
N ILE A 122 26.87 14.75 1.60
CA ILE A 122 26.99 13.29 1.48
C ILE A 122 26.32 12.81 0.18
N LEU A 123 25.10 13.26 -0.11
CA LEU A 123 24.39 12.89 -1.33
C LEU A 123 25.10 13.38 -2.60
N SER A 124 25.69 14.57 -2.57
CA SER A 124 26.49 15.10 -3.69
C SER A 124 27.75 14.27 -3.93
N GLY A 125 28.39 13.78 -2.86
CA GLY A 125 29.55 12.89 -2.96
C GLY A 125 29.20 11.51 -3.52
N VAL A 126 28.02 10.99 -3.20
CA VAL A 126 27.50 9.73 -3.80
C VAL A 126 27.20 9.94 -5.28
N LEU A 127 26.56 11.06 -5.65
CA LEU A 127 26.26 11.36 -7.05
C LEU A 127 27.53 11.57 -7.88
N ALA A 128 28.58 12.16 -7.30
CA ALA A 128 29.88 12.34 -7.93
C ALA A 128 30.73 11.05 -7.97
N GLY A 129 30.30 9.97 -7.31
CA GLY A 129 31.03 8.70 -7.24
C GLY A 129 32.21 8.70 -6.26
N SER A 130 32.41 9.79 -5.50
CA SER A 130 33.48 9.91 -4.50
C SER A 130 33.19 9.16 -3.20
N ILE A 131 31.91 8.91 -2.89
CA ILE A 131 31.46 8.20 -1.69
C ILE A 131 30.64 7.00 -2.13
N LYS A 132 30.96 5.81 -1.61
CA LYS A 132 30.16 4.61 -1.90
C LYS A 132 28.79 4.69 -1.23
N PRO A 133 27.74 4.09 -1.81
CA PRO A 133 26.40 4.11 -1.22
C PRO A 133 26.33 3.55 0.20
N GLU A 134 27.15 2.54 0.51
CA GLU A 134 27.22 1.91 1.85
C GLU A 134 27.80 2.88 2.88
N ASP A 135 28.91 3.55 2.53
CA ASP A 135 29.57 4.53 3.39
C ASP A 135 28.66 5.73 3.65
N ALA A 136 27.96 6.19 2.62
CA ALA A 136 26.94 7.22 2.77
C ALA A 136 25.82 6.77 3.71
N GLY A 137 25.43 5.49 3.65
CA GLY A 137 24.46 4.91 4.57
C GLY A 137 24.87 5.06 6.03
N ILE A 138 26.11 4.69 6.34
CA ILE A 138 26.71 4.82 7.69
C ILE A 138 26.76 6.29 8.11
N MET A 139 27.12 7.21 7.20
CA MET A 139 27.16 8.65 7.50
C MET A 139 25.77 9.23 7.81
N PHE A 140 24.72 8.76 7.15
CA PHE A 140 23.34 9.15 7.45
C PHE A 140 22.88 8.66 8.83
N ASP A 141 23.23 7.42 9.20
CA ASP A 141 22.95 6.86 10.52
C ASP A 141 23.70 7.63 11.63
N GLN A 142 24.96 7.99 11.40
CA GLN A 142 25.74 8.82 12.34
C GLN A 142 25.13 10.20 12.57
N ILE A 143 24.45 10.75 11.56
CA ILE A 143 23.77 12.05 11.64
C ILE A 143 22.36 11.90 12.25
N GLY A 144 21.87 10.67 12.43
CA GLY A 144 20.55 10.37 12.98
C GLY A 144 19.41 10.74 12.01
N LEU A 145 19.71 10.80 10.70
CA LEU A 145 18.71 11.05 9.67
C LEU A 145 18.22 9.73 9.06
N PRO A 146 16.93 9.63 8.73
CA PRO A 146 16.43 8.47 8.00
C PRO A 146 17.05 8.41 6.60
N LEU A 147 17.49 7.21 6.22
CA LEU A 147 18.05 6.93 4.91
C LEU A 147 17.03 7.24 3.79
N PRO A 148 17.37 8.11 2.82
CA PRO A 148 16.57 8.35 1.62
C PRO A 148 16.33 7.07 0.80
N GLU A 149 15.15 6.96 0.18
CA GLU A 149 14.73 5.77 -0.57
C GLU A 149 15.69 5.44 -1.74
N GLY A 150 16.18 6.44 -2.46
CA GLY A 150 17.16 6.25 -3.53
C GLY A 150 18.49 5.66 -3.05
N LEU A 151 18.97 6.07 -1.87
CA LEU A 151 20.17 5.50 -1.26
C LEU A 151 19.93 4.05 -0.81
N LYS A 152 18.76 3.75 -0.26
CA LYS A 152 18.39 2.36 0.11
C LYS A 152 18.41 1.43 -1.10
N LEU A 153 17.85 1.89 -2.23
CA LEU A 153 17.87 1.12 -3.48
C LEU A 153 19.29 0.94 -4.03
N LEU A 154 20.15 1.95 -3.89
CA LEU A 154 21.56 1.86 -4.28
C LEU A 154 22.32 0.86 -3.41
N ILE A 155 22.11 0.87 -2.09
CA ILE A 155 22.71 -0.07 -1.14
C ILE A 155 22.19 -1.49 -1.39
N GLN A 156 20.90 -1.66 -1.63
CA GLN A 156 20.32 -2.96 -1.95
C GLN A 156 20.85 -3.51 -3.29
N LYS A 157 21.14 -2.62 -4.24
CA LYS A 157 21.75 -2.99 -5.52
C LYS A 157 23.27 -3.21 -5.44
N SER A 158 23.92 -2.70 -4.39
CA SER A 158 25.35 -2.86 -4.15
C SER A 158 25.69 -4.07 -3.28
N GLU A 159 24.73 -5.00 -3.12
CA GLU A 159 25.08 -6.41 -3.12
C GLU A 159 25.78 -6.70 -4.45
N VAL A 160 27.10 -6.45 -4.43
CA VAL A 160 28.06 -7.24 -5.16
C VAL A 160 27.65 -8.67 -4.82
N ALA A 161 26.92 -9.30 -5.74
CA ALA A 161 27.17 -10.70 -6.01
C ALA A 161 28.67 -10.77 -5.95
N GLU A 162 29.22 -11.38 -4.90
CA GLU A 162 30.56 -11.92 -4.99
C GLU A 162 30.50 -12.60 -6.35
N THR A 163 31.12 -12.00 -7.37
CA THR A 163 31.57 -12.80 -8.48
C THR A 163 32.36 -13.83 -7.72
N PRO A 164 31.91 -15.11 -7.70
CA PRO A 164 32.77 -16.14 -7.15
C PRO A 164 34.11 -15.83 -7.77
N SER A 165 35.13 -15.69 -6.92
CA SER A 165 36.51 -15.56 -7.36
C SER A 165 36.63 -16.30 -8.69
N ASP A 166 37.15 -15.64 -9.73
CA ASP A 166 37.39 -16.28 -11.01
C ASP A 166 38.48 -17.38 -10.89
N ASP A 167 38.62 -18.00 -9.71
CA ASP A 167 38.76 -19.44 -9.53
C ASP A 167 37.52 -20.13 -10.13
N GLY A 168 37.36 -19.95 -11.44
CA GLY A 168 36.27 -20.46 -12.22
C GLY A 168 36.16 -21.96 -12.04
N TRP A 169 35.00 -22.46 -12.42
CA TRP A 169 34.86 -23.83 -12.87
C TRP A 169 36.10 -24.18 -13.69
N ASN A 170 37.00 -24.98 -13.11
CA ASN A 170 38.26 -25.34 -13.74
C ASN A 170 37.89 -26.25 -14.92
N GLN A 171 37.60 -25.63 -16.05
CA GLN A 171 36.93 -26.27 -17.19
C GLN A 171 37.74 -27.47 -17.69
N SER A 172 39.06 -27.39 -17.56
CA SER A 172 40.00 -28.48 -17.84
C SER A 172 39.90 -29.66 -16.86
N ALA A 173 39.67 -29.43 -15.56
CA ALA A 173 39.48 -30.50 -14.58
C ALA A 173 38.11 -31.20 -14.75
N ILE A 174 37.10 -30.46 -15.19
CA ILE A 174 35.77 -31.00 -15.48
C ILE A 174 35.79 -31.81 -16.79
N GLU A 175 36.55 -31.35 -17.79
CA GLU A 175 36.74 -32.08 -19.06
C GLU A 175 37.48 -33.41 -18.86
N GLU A 176 38.55 -33.45 -18.05
CA GLU A 176 39.27 -34.70 -17.76
C GLU A 176 38.41 -35.75 -17.05
N ASP A 177 37.59 -35.32 -16.08
CA ASP A 177 36.69 -36.23 -15.35
C ASP A 177 35.52 -36.69 -16.24
N LEU A 178 35.00 -35.83 -17.12
CA LEU A 178 33.97 -36.20 -18.09
C LEU A 178 34.49 -37.18 -19.15
N ASP A 179 35.72 -36.99 -19.65
CA ASP A 179 36.34 -37.89 -20.61
C ASP A 179 36.61 -39.27 -20.03
N ARG A 180 37.03 -39.34 -18.76
CA ARG A 180 37.17 -40.61 -18.02
C ARG A 180 35.82 -41.31 -17.85
N LEU A 181 34.80 -40.58 -17.40
CA LEU A 181 33.44 -41.13 -17.26
C LEU A 181 32.87 -41.61 -18.59
N TYR A 182 33.16 -40.91 -19.69
CA TYR A 182 32.75 -41.30 -21.03
C TYR A 182 33.49 -42.56 -21.50
N ALA A 183 34.79 -42.65 -21.26
CA ALA A 183 35.59 -43.83 -21.58
C ALA A 183 35.13 -45.07 -20.81
N ASP A 184 34.89 -44.96 -19.50
CA ASP A 184 34.37 -46.05 -18.67
C ASP A 184 32.98 -46.51 -19.14
N ARG A 185 32.10 -45.55 -19.48
CA ARG A 185 30.78 -45.86 -20.03
C ARG A 185 30.86 -46.57 -21.37
N MET A 186 31.76 -46.14 -22.25
CA MET A 186 31.98 -46.77 -23.56
C MET A 186 32.59 -48.17 -23.43
N ALA A 187 33.50 -48.38 -22.47
CA ALA A 187 34.07 -49.69 -22.16
C ALA A 187 33.00 -50.66 -21.64
N ALA A 188 32.13 -50.20 -20.72
CA ALA A 188 31.03 -51.01 -20.21
C ALA A 188 30.02 -51.41 -21.30
N ILE A 189 29.74 -50.49 -22.24
CA ILE A 189 28.88 -50.80 -23.41
C ILE A 189 29.57 -51.83 -24.32
N ALA A 190 30.87 -51.69 -24.59
CA ALA A 190 31.62 -52.62 -25.43
C ALA A 190 31.73 -54.04 -24.81
N GLU A 191 31.92 -54.14 -23.49
CA GLU A 191 31.87 -55.42 -22.77
C GLU A 191 30.49 -56.07 -22.89
N GLN A 192 29.43 -55.27 -22.70
CA GLN A 192 28.05 -55.76 -22.87
C GLN A 192 27.79 -56.22 -24.32
N GLU A 193 28.30 -55.51 -25.33
CA GLU A 193 28.14 -55.90 -26.74
C GLU A 193 28.94 -57.16 -27.12
N SER A 194 30.14 -57.33 -26.56
CA SER A 194 31.00 -58.47 -26.91
C SER A 194 30.60 -59.78 -26.24
N GLU A 195 30.13 -59.75 -24.99
CA GLU A 195 29.77 -60.96 -24.26
C GLU A 195 28.25 -61.20 -24.23
N PHE A 196 27.47 -60.19 -23.85
CA PHE A 196 26.07 -60.38 -23.49
C PHE A 196 25.14 -60.45 -24.70
N VAL A 197 25.36 -59.59 -25.69
CA VAL A 197 24.53 -59.53 -26.90
C VAL A 197 24.56 -60.83 -27.73
N PRO A 198 25.72 -61.43 -28.07
CA PRO A 198 25.74 -62.67 -28.85
C PRO A 198 25.15 -63.86 -28.09
N GLN A 199 25.43 -64.00 -26.79
CA GLN A 199 24.83 -65.06 -25.96
C GLN A 199 23.31 -64.93 -25.91
N ARG A 200 22.79 -63.70 -25.68
CA ARG A 200 21.35 -63.40 -25.75
C ARG A 200 20.75 -63.73 -27.11
N GLN A 201 21.45 -63.42 -28.19
CA GLN A 201 20.96 -63.72 -29.55
C GLN A 201 20.88 -65.23 -29.80
N GLU A 202 21.84 -66.01 -29.32
CA GLU A 202 21.80 -67.48 -29.39
C GLU A 202 20.67 -68.07 -28.53
N GLU A 203 20.48 -67.57 -27.31
CA GLU A 203 19.36 -67.96 -26.44
C GLU A 203 18.02 -67.65 -27.08
N VAL A 204 17.83 -66.41 -27.57
CA VAL A 204 16.60 -66.02 -28.26
C VAL A 204 16.37 -66.85 -29.52
N LYS A 205 17.44 -67.21 -30.24
CA LYS A 205 17.34 -68.08 -31.41
C LYS A 205 16.89 -69.50 -31.01
N LYS A 206 17.47 -70.08 -29.94
CA LYS A 206 17.02 -71.37 -29.39
C LYS A 206 15.56 -71.31 -28.94
N ILE A 207 15.18 -70.28 -28.19
CA ILE A 207 13.80 -70.06 -27.75
C ILE A 207 12.87 -69.94 -28.96
N LYS A 208 13.28 -69.23 -30.02
CA LYS A 208 12.47 -69.08 -31.23
C LYS A 208 12.36 -70.37 -32.03
N ASP A 209 13.40 -71.20 -32.06
CA ASP A 209 13.37 -72.52 -32.67
C ASP A 209 12.49 -73.50 -31.84
N GLU A 210 12.55 -73.44 -30.51
CA GLU A 210 11.68 -74.20 -29.60
C GLU A 210 10.20 -73.77 -29.69
N LEU A 211 9.94 -72.47 -29.82
CA LEU A 211 8.57 -71.95 -30.01
C LEU A 211 8.04 -72.16 -31.42
N LYS A 212 8.87 -72.56 -32.39
CA LYS A 212 8.45 -72.75 -33.78
C LYS A 212 7.48 -73.93 -33.94
N ASP A 213 7.56 -74.90 -33.03
CA ASP A 213 6.66 -76.06 -32.97
C ASP A 213 5.46 -75.85 -32.01
N TYR A 214 5.49 -74.78 -31.20
CA TYR A 214 4.38 -74.39 -30.31
C TYR A 214 3.57 -73.24 -30.92
N ASP A 215 2.55 -73.58 -31.70
CA ASP A 215 1.61 -72.62 -32.28
C ASP A 215 0.60 -72.12 -31.21
N SER A 216 1.11 -71.43 -30.18
CA SER A 216 0.34 -70.97 -29.02
C SER A 216 -0.45 -69.68 -29.27
N PHE A 217 -0.47 -69.18 -30.51
CA PHE A 217 -1.24 -68.01 -30.94
C PHE A 217 -2.07 -68.29 -32.21
N SER A 218 -2.68 -69.47 -32.28
CA SER A 218 -3.85 -69.69 -33.15
C SER A 218 -5.11 -69.06 -32.50
N PRO A 219 -5.89 -68.23 -33.22
CA PRO A 219 -6.95 -67.37 -32.66
C PRO A 219 -8.26 -68.08 -32.26
N GLU A 220 -8.24 -69.40 -32.02
CA GLU A 220 -9.46 -70.18 -31.72
C GLU A 220 -9.60 -70.65 -30.26
N ALA A 221 -8.66 -70.34 -29.36
CA ALA A 221 -8.67 -70.84 -27.98
C ALA A 221 -9.17 -69.84 -26.91
N THR A 222 -10.14 -68.97 -27.22
CA THR A 222 -10.94 -68.28 -26.19
C THR A 222 -12.43 -68.34 -26.52
N GLY A 223 -12.94 -69.58 -26.57
CA GLY A 223 -14.35 -69.89 -26.69
C GLY A 223 -14.90 -70.57 -25.43
N ASN A 224 -15.53 -69.75 -24.59
CA ASN A 224 -16.76 -70.08 -23.86
C ASN A 224 -16.72 -70.79 -22.47
N ASP A 225 -17.68 -70.32 -21.68
CA ASP A 225 -18.32 -70.91 -20.50
C ASP A 225 -17.61 -70.86 -19.13
N GLY A 226 -17.84 -69.73 -18.46
CA GLY A 226 -18.08 -69.76 -17.03
C GLY A 226 -19.39 -70.49 -16.69
N LYS A 227 -19.29 -71.60 -15.95
CA LYS A 227 -20.37 -72.10 -15.08
C LYS A 227 -19.82 -72.54 -13.72
N LYS A 228 -20.56 -72.11 -12.70
CA LYS A 228 -20.36 -72.25 -11.25
C LYS A 228 -20.52 -73.70 -10.73
N GLN A 229 -19.68 -74.03 -9.74
CA GLN A 229 -19.98 -74.76 -8.47
C GLN A 229 -20.28 -76.29 -8.57
N PRO A 230 -20.15 -77.07 -7.48
CA PRO A 230 -20.37 -76.78 -6.03
C PRO A 230 -19.20 -76.12 -5.28
#